data_AF-A0AA39UZQ3-F1
#
_entry.id   AF-A0AA39UZQ3-F1
#
_cell.length_a   1.000
_cell.length_b   1.000
_cell.length_c   1.000
_cell.angle_alpha   90.00
_cell.angle_beta   90.00
_cell.angle_gamma   90.00
#
_symmetry.space_group_name_H-M   'P 1'
#
loop_
_entity.id
_entity.type
_entity.pdbx_description
1 polymer ?
#
loop_
_entity_poly.entity_id
_entity_poly.type
_entity_poly.pdbx_seq_one_letter_code
_entity_poly.pdbx_strand_id
1 'polypeptide(L)'
;MVFAEILYDTDDTLLLPLPFFLNVNLQWLIDDSSALLMTKTNPKAGETKGSFILDVEKAWSKMRCGTKEADMTYGQWHEAADNCFRFNAGCDKVGEEGPYAKWWENHFGFFDSQNDKIEQFPAW
;
A
#
# COMPACT_ATOMS: atom_id res chain seq x y z
N MET A 1 10.94 -0.34 9.05
CA MET A 1 10.65 -1.37 8.02
C MET A 1 11.03 -0.81 6.66
N VAL A 2 11.69 -1.61 5.81
CA VAL A 2 12.08 -1.24 4.43
C VAL A 2 11.04 -1.82 3.47
N PHE A 3 10.61 -1.04 2.49
CA PHE A 3 9.67 -1.50 1.46
C PHE A 3 10.42 -2.10 0.27
N ALA A 4 9.89 -3.16 -0.32
CA ALA A 4 10.48 -3.79 -1.51
C ALA A 4 10.45 -2.81 -2.70
N GLU A 5 11.52 -2.75 -3.49
CA GLU A 5 11.64 -1.84 -4.65
C GLU A 5 10.49 -2.01 -5.64
N ILE A 6 10.01 -3.24 -5.82
CA ILE A 6 8.88 -3.57 -6.71
C ILE A 6 7.57 -2.85 -6.35
N LEU A 7 7.41 -2.36 -5.11
CA LEU A 7 6.25 -1.57 -4.71
C LEU A 7 6.28 -0.16 -5.32
N TYR A 8 7.46 0.35 -5.67
CA TYR A 8 7.63 1.66 -6.31
C TYR A 8 7.50 1.56 -7.84
N ASP A 9 7.72 0.37 -8.40
CA ASP A 9 7.48 0.07 -9.81
C ASP A 9 6.00 -0.25 -10.05
N THR A 10 5.10 0.68 -9.71
CA THR A 10 3.66 0.62 -10.00
C THR A 10 3.28 1.67 -11.03
N ASP A 11 2.17 1.49 -11.76
CA ASP A 11 1.61 2.59 -12.54
C ASP A 11 1.21 3.71 -11.56
N ASP A 12 1.56 4.97 -11.87
CA ASP A 12 1.24 6.18 -11.07
C ASP A 12 -0.28 6.31 -10.77
N THR A 13 -1.10 5.53 -11.46
CA THR A 13 -2.56 5.52 -11.37
C THR A 13 -3.15 4.45 -10.43
N LEU A 14 -2.34 3.53 -9.89
CA LEU A 14 -2.82 2.43 -9.04
C LEU A 14 -2.43 2.65 -7.57
N LEU A 15 -3.40 3.06 -6.76
CA LEU A 15 -3.30 2.93 -5.30
C LEU A 15 -3.26 1.43 -4.97
N LEU A 16 -2.17 0.97 -4.35
CA LEU A 16 -2.08 -0.39 -3.84
C LEU A 16 -3.17 -0.62 -2.79
N PRO A 17 -3.91 -1.74 -2.85
CA PRO A 17 -4.93 -2.05 -1.85
C PRO A 17 -4.33 -2.08 -0.44
N LEU A 18 -5.07 -1.56 0.55
CA LEU A 18 -4.56 -1.43 1.92
C LEU A 18 -3.99 -2.74 2.48
N PRO A 19 -4.58 -3.93 2.25
CA PRO A 19 -4.02 -5.17 2.80
C PRO A 19 -2.65 -5.58 2.24
N PHE A 20 -2.15 -4.97 1.15
CA PHE A 20 -0.74 -5.12 0.73
C PHE A 20 0.24 -4.69 1.83
N PHE A 21 -0.17 -3.72 2.65
CA PHE A 21 0.65 -3.10 3.68
C PHE A 21 0.58 -3.81 5.03
N LEU A 22 -0.12 -4.95 5.14
CA LEU A 22 0.02 -5.84 6.28
C LEU A 22 1.46 -6.36 6.34
N ASN A 23 2.04 -6.43 7.53
CA ASN A 23 3.41 -6.86 7.76
C ASN A 23 3.69 -8.24 7.14
N VAL A 24 2.73 -9.16 7.23
CA VAL A 24 2.82 -10.49 6.62
C VAL A 24 2.90 -10.44 5.09
N ASN A 25 2.21 -9.49 4.46
CA ASN A 25 2.20 -9.32 3.01
C ASN A 25 3.42 -8.52 2.53
N LEU A 26 3.86 -7.52 3.29
CA LEU A 26 5.12 -6.81 3.03
C LEU A 26 6.32 -7.75 3.14
N GLN A 27 6.36 -8.61 4.15
CA GLN A 27 7.42 -9.60 4.28
C GLN A 27 7.40 -10.59 3.11
N TRP A 28 6.22 -11.03 2.69
CA TRP A 28 6.08 -11.86 1.49
C TRP A 28 6.60 -11.17 0.22
N LEU A 29 6.30 -9.88 0.03
CA LEU A 29 6.81 -9.11 -1.11
C LEU A 29 8.35 -9.03 -1.14
N ILE A 30 8.99 -9.03 0.02
CA ILE A 30 10.45 -9.05 0.16
C ILE A 30 10.99 -10.46 -0.15
N ASP A 31 10.46 -11.47 0.53
CA ASP A 31 10.96 -12.86 0.47
C ASP A 31 10.74 -13.51 -0.90
N ASP A 32 9.57 -13.26 -1.49
CA ASP A 32 9.09 -13.91 -2.71
C ASP A 32 9.09 -12.95 -3.91
N SER A 33 9.88 -11.86 -3.86
CA SER A 33 9.96 -10.83 -4.90
C SER A 33 10.17 -11.37 -6.32
N SER A 34 10.96 -12.44 -6.47
CA SER A 34 11.21 -13.10 -7.76
C SER A 34 10.01 -13.87 -8.34
N ALA A 35 9.05 -14.24 -7.49
CA ALA A 35 7.81 -14.94 -7.88
C ALA A 35 6.65 -13.97 -8.18
N LEU A 36 6.86 -12.67 -7.90
CA LEU A 36 5.90 -11.61 -8.20
C LEU A 36 5.83 -11.41 -9.70
N LEU A 37 4.60 -11.41 -10.21
CA LEU A 37 4.36 -11.27 -11.63
C LEU A 37 4.40 -9.78 -11.97
N MET A 38 5.34 -9.42 -12.82
CA MET A 38 5.41 -8.09 -13.43
C MET A 38 4.56 -8.09 -14.70
N THR A 39 3.84 -7.01 -14.97
CA THR A 39 3.20 -6.77 -16.26
C THR A 39 3.89 -5.63 -16.98
N LYS A 40 3.90 -5.67 -18.31
CA LYS A 40 4.51 -4.62 -19.12
C LYS A 40 3.47 -3.54 -19.41
N THR A 41 3.75 -2.30 -19.06
CA THR A 41 2.89 -1.16 -19.41
C THR A 41 3.02 -0.79 -20.86
N ASN A 42 2.07 0.02 -21.35
CA ASN A 42 2.27 0.73 -22.60
C ASN A 42 3.29 1.87 -22.39
N PRO A 43 4.13 2.17 -23.39
CA PRO A 43 5.01 3.34 -23.31
C PRO A 43 4.19 4.62 -23.08
N LYS A 44 4.63 5.48 -22.17
CA LYS A 44 4.06 6.83 -22.02
C LYS A 44 4.41 7.68 -23.25
N ALA A 45 3.74 8.83 -23.42
CA ALA A 45 4.02 9.73 -24.54
C ALA A 45 5.50 10.17 -24.52
N GLY A 46 6.23 9.86 -25.59
CA GLY A 46 7.68 10.13 -25.69
C GLY A 46 8.59 8.96 -25.32
N GLU A 47 8.05 7.85 -24.81
CA GLU A 47 8.81 6.64 -24.49
C GLU A 47 8.79 5.64 -25.66
N THR A 48 9.91 4.94 -25.87
CA THR A 48 10.04 3.93 -26.94
C THR A 48 9.65 2.53 -26.50
N LYS A 49 9.60 2.29 -25.18
CA LYS A 49 9.24 1.01 -24.56
C LYS A 49 8.50 1.32 -23.26
N GLY A 50 7.47 0.52 -22.96
CA GLY A 50 6.84 0.56 -21.64
C GLY A 50 7.68 -0.17 -20.59
N SER A 51 7.44 0.19 -19.35
CA SER A 51 8.12 -0.33 -18.16
C SER A 51 7.48 -1.63 -17.68
N PHE A 52 8.22 -2.41 -16.90
CA PHE A 52 7.64 -3.51 -16.15
C PHE A 52 7.21 -2.97 -14.79
N ILE A 53 5.96 -3.22 -14.43
CA ILE A 53 5.39 -2.82 -13.15
C ILE A 53 4.81 -4.03 -12.43
N LEU A 54 4.59 -3.91 -11.13
CA LEU A 54 3.88 -4.91 -10.33
C LEU A 54 2.47 -5.15 -10.88
N ASP A 55 2.15 -6.41 -11.18
CA ASP A 55 0.79 -6.81 -11.50
C ASP A 55 -0.01 -6.99 -10.20
N VAL A 56 -0.72 -5.94 -9.79
CA VAL A 56 -1.43 -5.87 -8.51
C VAL A 56 -2.47 -7.00 -8.38
N GLU A 57 -3.22 -7.31 -9.43
CA GLU A 57 -4.23 -8.38 -9.39
C GLU A 57 -3.58 -9.75 -9.19
N LYS A 58 -2.50 -10.04 -9.93
CA LYS A 58 -1.80 -11.31 -9.78
C LYS A 58 -1.04 -11.39 -8.46
N ALA A 59 -0.45 -10.30 -8.00
CA ALA A 59 0.19 -10.23 -6.69
C ALA A 59 -0.84 -10.51 -5.59
N TRP A 60 -2.00 -9.86 -5.64
CA TRP A 60 -3.11 -10.09 -4.72
C TRP A 60 -3.55 -11.56 -4.68
N SER A 61 -3.67 -12.21 -5.85
CA SER A 61 -4.06 -13.62 -5.94
C SER A 61 -3.09 -14.61 -5.27
N LYS A 62 -1.85 -14.16 -4.99
CA LYS A 62 -0.78 -14.97 -4.41
C LYS A 62 -0.39 -14.55 -2.99
N MET A 63 -0.99 -13.50 -2.45
CA MET A 63 -0.65 -12.99 -1.12
C MET A 63 -0.92 -14.02 -0.04
N ARG A 64 -0.04 -14.06 0.97
CA ARG A 64 -0.17 -14.97 2.12
C ARG A 64 -1.39 -14.65 2.97
N CYS A 65 -1.76 -13.38 3.07
CA CYS A 65 -2.98 -12.93 3.73
C CYS A 65 -3.90 -12.26 2.70
N GLY A 66 -4.98 -12.95 2.33
CA GLY A 66 -6.01 -12.45 1.41
C GLY A 66 -7.18 -11.74 2.10
N THR A 67 -6.97 -11.21 3.32
CA THR A 67 -7.99 -10.45 4.03
C THR A 67 -8.40 -9.26 3.17
N LYS A 68 -9.69 -9.17 2.84
CA LYS A 68 -10.24 -8.01 2.16
C LYS A 68 -10.25 -6.84 3.12
N GLU A 69 -10.14 -5.64 2.59
CA GLU A 69 -10.14 -4.42 3.40
C GLU A 69 -11.37 -4.32 4.31
N ALA A 70 -12.56 -4.66 3.80
CA ALA A 70 -13.81 -4.69 4.55
C ALA A 70 -13.87 -5.74 5.68
N ASP A 71 -12.99 -6.74 5.65
CA ASP A 71 -12.93 -7.83 6.62
C ASP A 71 -11.78 -7.66 7.63
N MET A 72 -11.03 -6.55 7.56
CA MET A 72 -9.93 -6.28 8.46
C MET A 72 -10.45 -6.05 9.88
N THR A 73 -9.71 -6.50 10.88
CA THR A 73 -9.88 -6.01 12.25
C THR A 73 -9.28 -4.61 12.37
N TYR A 74 -9.69 -3.83 13.38
CA TYR A 74 -9.06 -2.53 13.66
C TYR A 74 -7.53 -2.64 13.78
N GLY A 75 -7.00 -3.69 14.41
CA GLY A 75 -5.56 -3.89 14.54
C GLY A 75 -4.85 -4.14 13.20
N GLN A 76 -5.45 -4.96 12.33
CA GLN A 76 -4.93 -5.17 10.97
C GLN A 76 -5.01 -3.89 10.14
N TRP A 77 -6.13 -3.20 10.24
CA TRP A 77 -6.35 -1.94 9.55
C TRP A 77 -5.29 -0.92 9.99
N HIS A 78 -5.10 -0.71 11.29
CA HIS A 78 -4.14 0.24 11.83
C HIS A 78 -2.70 -0.09 11.41
N GLU A 79 -2.31 -1.37 11.45
CA GLU A 79 -1.00 -1.83 10.96
C GLU A 79 -0.80 -1.48 9.47
N ALA A 80 -1.74 -1.89 8.62
CA ALA A 80 -1.64 -1.66 7.19
C ALA A 80 -1.67 -0.17 6.86
N ALA A 81 -2.45 0.58 7.60
CA ALA A 81 -2.63 2.01 7.45
C ALA A 81 -1.31 2.75 7.76
N ASP A 82 -0.68 2.48 8.91
CA ASP A 82 0.63 3.06 9.25
C ASP A 82 1.72 2.73 8.20
N ASN A 83 1.75 1.49 7.70
CA ASN A 83 2.68 1.11 6.66
C ASN A 83 2.39 1.79 5.31
N CYS A 84 1.13 1.92 4.93
CA CYS A 84 0.71 2.64 3.71
C CYS A 84 1.12 4.12 3.78
N PHE A 85 0.95 4.75 4.94
CA PHE A 85 1.47 6.11 5.20
C PHE A 85 2.97 6.20 4.98
N ARG A 86 3.74 5.33 5.66
CA ARG A 86 5.20 5.35 5.59
C ARG A 86 5.71 5.10 4.16
N PHE A 87 5.00 4.29 3.38
CA PHE A 87 5.29 4.09 1.96
C PHE A 87 5.02 5.34 1.14
N ASN A 88 3.81 5.91 1.24
CA ASN A 88 3.43 7.10 0.46
C ASN A 88 4.26 8.33 0.82
N ALA A 89 4.59 8.53 2.10
CA ALA A 89 5.51 9.57 2.53
C ALA A 89 6.93 9.36 1.95
N GLY A 90 7.36 8.11 1.75
CA GLY A 90 8.61 7.79 1.05
C GLY A 90 8.59 8.14 -0.46
N CYS A 91 7.41 8.16 -1.07
CA CYS A 91 7.22 8.59 -2.46
C CYS A 91 7.14 10.12 -2.61
N ASP A 92 6.78 10.85 -1.55
CA ASP A 92 6.74 12.31 -1.55
C ASP A 92 8.15 12.90 -1.71
N LYS A 93 8.32 13.85 -2.64
CA LYS A 93 9.61 14.56 -2.86
C LYS A 93 10.14 15.28 -1.62
N VAL A 94 9.26 15.55 -0.65
CA VAL A 94 9.56 16.26 0.60
C VAL A 94 9.31 15.39 1.84
N GLY A 95 9.09 14.09 1.68
CA GLY A 95 8.86 13.17 2.80
C GLY A 95 7.56 13.45 3.55
N GLU A 96 7.60 13.36 4.87
CA GLU A 96 6.45 13.51 5.79
C GLU A 96 5.79 14.90 5.78
N GLU A 97 6.40 15.91 5.15
CA GLU A 97 5.79 17.23 4.98
C GLU A 97 4.93 17.33 3.71
N GLY A 98 4.89 16.25 2.93
CA GLY A 98 4.25 16.18 1.63
C GLY A 98 2.72 16.06 1.67
N PRO A 99 2.06 16.25 0.52
CA PRO A 99 0.60 16.23 0.44
C PRO A 99 -0.01 14.88 0.87
N TYR A 100 0.67 13.76 0.60
CA TYR A 100 0.16 12.44 1.00
C TYR A 100 0.26 12.24 2.50
N ALA A 101 1.39 12.62 3.10
CA ALA A 101 1.57 12.54 4.54
C ALA A 101 0.55 13.39 5.32
N LYS A 102 0.25 14.61 4.84
CA LYS A 102 -0.77 15.49 5.44
C LYS A 102 -2.19 14.97 5.24
N TRP A 103 -2.52 14.38 4.09
CA TRP A 103 -3.82 13.76 3.89
C TRP A 103 -4.04 12.63 4.89
N TRP A 104 -3.00 11.82 5.11
CA TRP A 104 -3.03 10.72 6.05
C TRP A 104 -3.30 11.15 7.49
N GLU A 105 -2.54 12.12 8.01
CA GLU A 105 -2.77 12.69 9.35
C GLU A 105 -4.21 13.18 9.52
N ASN A 106 -4.72 13.91 8.53
CA ASN A 106 -6.05 14.49 8.61
C ASN A 106 -7.17 13.46 8.55
N HIS A 107 -7.03 12.41 7.74
CA HIS A 107 -8.08 11.42 7.56
C HIS A 107 -8.03 10.31 8.62
N PHE A 108 -6.86 9.70 8.79
CA PHE A 108 -6.68 8.52 9.63
C PHE A 108 -6.30 8.87 11.06
N GLY A 109 -5.53 9.96 11.25
CA GLY A 109 -5.16 10.43 12.59
C GLY A 109 -6.37 10.88 13.42
N PHE A 110 -7.40 11.45 12.76
CA PHE A 110 -8.66 11.78 13.44
C PHE A 110 -9.33 10.54 14.03
N PHE A 111 -9.53 9.50 13.22
CA PHE A 111 -10.17 8.27 13.68
C PHE A 111 -9.35 7.57 14.77
N ASP A 112 -8.03 7.53 14.60
CA ASP A 112 -7.14 6.86 15.57
C ASP A 112 -7.06 7.58 16.93
N SER A 113 -7.40 8.87 16.96
CA SER A 113 -7.48 9.66 18.20
C SER A 113 -8.75 9.44 19.02
N GLN A 114 -9.77 8.75 18.48
CA GLN A 114 -11.03 8.51 19.18
C GLN A 114 -10.86 7.45 20.28
N ASN A 115 -11.44 7.67 21.46
CA ASN A 115 -11.35 6.71 22.58
C ASN A 115 -12.10 5.40 22.31
N ASP A 116 -13.14 5.46 21.47
CA ASP A 116 -14.02 4.35 21.10
C ASP A 116 -13.70 3.76 19.72
N LYS A 117 -12.52 4.09 19.16
CA LYS A 117 -12.11 3.67 17.81
C LYS A 117 -12.24 2.17 17.51
N ILE A 118 -12.01 1.30 18.49
CA ILE A 118 -12.17 -0.15 18.30
C ILE A 118 -13.65 -0.52 18.14
N GLU A 119 -14.52 0.09 18.94
CA GLU A 119 -15.97 -0.14 18.91
C GLU A 119 -16.62 0.47 17.66
N GLN A 120 -16.11 1.63 17.21
CA GLN A 120 -16.59 2.35 16.04
C GLN A 120 -16.02 1.86 14.72
N PHE A 121 -14.94 1.09 14.73
CA PHE A 121 -14.28 0.61 13.51
C PHE A 121 -15.21 -0.09 12.50
N PRO A 122 -16.18 -0.93 12.92
CA PRO A 122 -17.14 -1.51 11.97
C PRO A 122 -18.03 -0.49 11.24
N ALA A 123 -18.12 0.75 11.73
CA ALA A 123 -18.96 1.83 11.21
C ALA A 123 -18.18 2.95 10.52
N TRP A 124 -16.85 2.85 10.47
CA TRP A 124 -15.97 3.81 9.82
C TRP A 124 -15.73 3.48 8.36
#